data_AF-A0A4U2DXF7-F1
#
_entry.id   AF-A0A4U2DXF7-F1
#
_cell.length_a   1.000
_cell.length_b   1.000
_cell.length_c   1.000
_cell.angle_alpha   90.00
_cell.angle_beta   90.00
_cell.angle_gamma   90.00
#
_symmetry.space_group_name_H-M   'P 1'
#
loop_
_entity.id
_entity.type
_entity.pdbx_description
1 polymer ?
#
loop_
_entity_poly.entity_id
_entity_poly.type
_entity_poly.pdbx_seq_one_letter_code
_entity_poly.pdbx_strand_id
1 'polypeptide(L)'
;IRQRREKALNYQEYLEQIRELAKKVVNPSGNRSASYPDSVDTAAKQSLYDNLGNDEVLTAKIDTAVRYTKKADWLGDRFKEREIANAIREETKGYDVD
;
A
#
# COMPACT_ATOMS: atom_id res chain seq x y z
N ILE A 1 -31.59 -14.31 -26.14
CA ILE A 1 -31.35 -12.85 -25.99
C ILE A 1 -31.26 -12.40 -24.50
N ARG A 2 -31.39 -13.28 -23.49
CA ARG A 2 -31.30 -12.88 -22.05
C ARG A 2 -29.88 -12.65 -21.51
N GLN A 3 -28.89 -13.39 -22.02
CA GLN A 3 -27.51 -13.40 -21.49
C GLN A 3 -26.69 -12.10 -21.69
N ARG A 4 -27.17 -11.15 -22.51
CA ARG A 4 -26.45 -9.87 -22.73
C ARG A 4 -26.72 -8.83 -21.63
N ARG A 5 -27.83 -8.94 -20.90
CA ARG A 5 -28.20 -7.96 -19.86
C ARG A 5 -27.55 -8.26 -18.50
N GLU A 6 -27.37 -9.54 -18.16
CA GLU A 6 -26.75 -9.96 -16.89
C GLU A 6 -25.25 -9.64 -16.82
N LYS A 7 -24.52 -9.76 -17.94
CA LYS A 7 -23.09 -9.40 -18.00
C LYS A 7 -22.82 -7.91 -17.84
N ALA A 8 -23.77 -7.05 -18.24
CA ALA A 8 -23.62 -5.61 -18.12
C ALA A 8 -23.77 -5.14 -16.66
N LEU A 9 -24.69 -5.75 -15.89
CA LEU A 9 -24.86 -5.49 -14.46
C LEU A 9 -23.58 -5.79 -13.67
N ASN A 10 -22.98 -6.95 -13.93
CA ASN A 10 -21.75 -7.38 -13.26
C ASN A 10 -20.54 -6.49 -13.61
N TYR A 11 -20.48 -5.99 -14.84
CA TYR A 11 -19.41 -5.08 -15.26
C TYR A 11 -19.53 -3.70 -14.64
N GLN A 12 -20.76 -3.20 -14.45
CA GLN A 12 -20.99 -1.91 -13.80
C GLN A 12 -20.65 -1.98 -12.30
N GLU A 13 -21.04 -3.06 -11.60
CA GLU A 13 -20.63 -3.31 -10.22
C GLU A 13 -19.11 -3.43 -10.08
N TYR A 14 -18.46 -4.11 -11.03
CA TYR A 14 -17.00 -4.23 -11.07
C TYR A 14 -16.31 -2.86 -11.25
N LEU A 15 -16.83 -2.00 -12.12
CA LEU A 15 -16.31 -0.64 -12.31
C LEU A 15 -16.54 0.26 -11.10
N GLU A 16 -17.65 0.09 -10.36
CA GLU A 16 -17.88 0.81 -9.11
C GLU A 16 -16.91 0.37 -8.01
N GLN A 17 -16.62 -0.92 -7.89
CA GLN A 17 -15.59 -1.40 -6.96
C GLN A 17 -14.20 -0.82 -7.29
N ILE A 18 -13.83 -0.78 -8.57
CA ILE A 18 -12.57 -0.14 -9.01
C ILE A 18 -12.56 1.35 -8.66
N ARG A 19 -13.68 2.06 -8.84
CA ARG A 19 -13.79 3.48 -8.50
C ARG A 19 -13.66 3.73 -7.00
N GLU A 20 -14.29 2.90 -6.16
CA GLU A 20 -14.20 3.00 -4.71
C GLU A 20 -12.80 2.68 -4.20
N LEU A 21 -12.14 1.67 -4.77
CA LEU A 21 -10.73 1.37 -4.50
C LEU A 21 -9.82 2.53 -4.94
N ALA A 22 -10.04 3.10 -6.12
CA ALA A 22 -9.26 4.24 -6.61
C ALA A 22 -9.44 5.50 -5.73
N LYS A 23 -10.64 5.75 -5.19
CA LYS A 23 -10.89 6.87 -4.25
C LYS A 23 -10.09 6.71 -2.96
N LYS A 24 -9.96 5.49 -2.43
CA LYS A 24 -9.14 5.19 -1.25
C LYS A 24 -7.65 5.47 -1.50
N VAL A 25 -7.18 5.23 -2.72
CA VAL A 25 -5.79 5.49 -3.14
C VAL A 25 -5.52 6.98 -3.38
N VAL A 26 -6.48 7.73 -3.94
CA VAL A 26 -6.31 9.14 -4.30
C VAL A 26 -6.45 10.09 -3.11
N ASN A 27 -7.16 9.69 -2.04
CA ASN A 27 -7.34 10.57 -0.88
C ASN A 27 -7.44 9.79 0.46
N PRO A 28 -6.33 9.24 0.99
CA PRO A 28 -6.31 8.54 2.27
C PRO A 28 -6.60 9.46 3.48
N SER A 29 -6.50 10.79 3.29
CA SER A 29 -6.70 11.79 4.35
C SER A 29 -8.17 12.06 4.73
N GLY A 30 -9.13 11.47 4.00
CA GLY A 30 -10.58 11.66 4.21
C GLY A 30 -11.20 10.82 5.34
N ASN A 31 -10.47 9.84 5.89
CA ASN A 31 -10.95 8.96 6.97
C ASN A 31 -10.05 9.09 8.20
N ARG A 32 -10.02 10.29 8.82
CA ARG A 32 -9.37 10.51 10.14
C ARG A 32 -10.18 9.90 11.30
N SER A 33 -10.53 8.63 11.18
CA SER A 33 -11.14 7.83 12.26
C SER A 33 -10.28 6.64 12.67
N ALA A 34 -9.10 6.45 12.06
CA ALA A 34 -8.05 5.60 12.60
C ALA A 34 -7.15 6.47 13.49
N SER A 35 -7.23 6.27 14.80
CA SER A 35 -6.27 6.85 15.74
C SER A 35 -4.94 6.12 15.52
N TYR A 36 -4.09 6.67 14.65
CA TYR A 36 -2.76 6.11 14.42
C TYR A 36 -1.90 6.27 15.69
N PRO A 37 -1.06 5.27 16.02
CA PRO A 37 -0.06 5.42 17.06
C PRO A 37 0.91 6.56 16.77
N ASP A 38 1.51 7.15 17.81
CA ASP A 38 2.47 8.26 17.67
C ASP A 38 3.68 7.93 16.78
N SER A 39 4.01 6.63 16.65
CA SER A 39 5.07 6.11 15.78
C SER A 39 4.74 6.23 14.27
N VAL A 40 3.45 6.30 13.93
CA VAL A 40 2.87 6.34 12.57
C VAL A 40 2.41 7.77 12.24
N ASP A 41 3.38 8.68 12.30
CA ASP A 41 3.22 10.14 12.22
C ASP A 41 3.16 10.71 10.79
N THR A 42 3.46 9.90 9.77
CA THR A 42 3.52 10.35 8.36
C THR A 42 2.53 9.58 7.49
N ALA A 43 2.04 10.22 6.42
CA ALA A 43 1.14 9.57 5.45
C ALA A 43 1.75 8.29 4.84
N ALA A 44 3.06 8.27 4.64
CA ALA A 44 3.78 7.08 4.18
C ALA A 44 3.71 5.93 5.20
N LYS A 45 3.99 6.22 6.48
CA LYS A 45 3.86 5.23 7.55
C LYS A 45 2.41 4.79 7.76
N GLN A 46 1.44 5.69 7.67
CA GLN A 46 0.01 5.36 7.77
C GLN A 46 -0.39 4.38 6.67
N SER A 47 0.05 4.65 5.44
CA SER A 47 -0.18 3.76 4.30
C SER A 47 0.47 2.40 4.53
N LEU A 48 1.72 2.36 5.01
CA LEU A 48 2.39 1.09 5.35
C LEU A 48 1.64 0.34 6.46
N TYR A 49 1.28 1.01 7.54
CA TYR A 49 0.55 0.46 8.68
C TYR A 49 -0.78 -0.17 8.27
N ASP A 50 -1.58 0.53 7.46
CA ASP A 50 -2.86 0.04 6.96
C ASP A 50 -2.70 -1.20 6.06
N ASN A 51 -1.57 -1.30 5.33
CA ASN A 51 -1.29 -2.45 4.45
C ASN A 51 -0.59 -3.61 5.17
N LEU A 52 0.08 -3.36 6.29
CA LEU A 52 0.87 -4.34 7.06
C LEU A 52 0.10 -4.88 8.27
N GLY A 53 -1.24 -4.88 8.19
CA GLY A 53 -2.09 -5.43 9.25
C GLY A 53 -2.05 -4.65 10.56
N ASN A 54 -1.74 -3.35 10.52
CA ASN A 54 -1.60 -2.49 11.69
C ASN A 54 -0.41 -2.86 12.60
N ASP A 55 0.68 -3.39 12.06
CA ASP A 55 1.91 -3.64 12.81
C ASP A 55 2.84 -2.40 12.81
N GLU A 56 2.95 -1.74 13.97
CA GLU A 56 3.80 -0.56 14.17
C GLU A 56 5.29 -0.85 13.95
N VAL A 57 5.76 -2.00 14.42
CA VAL A 57 7.18 -2.36 14.40
C VAL A 57 7.60 -2.67 12.98
N LEU A 58 6.78 -3.44 12.26
CA LEU A 58 7.00 -3.77 10.86
C LEU A 58 6.94 -2.50 9.98
N THR A 59 5.98 -1.63 10.26
CA THR A 59 5.86 -0.33 9.59
C THR A 59 7.12 0.52 9.75
N ALA A 60 7.62 0.65 10.98
CA ALA A 60 8.83 1.43 11.27
C ALA A 60 10.07 0.84 10.60
N LYS A 61 10.21 -0.49 10.59
CA LYS A 61 11.33 -1.19 9.92
C LYS A 61 11.31 -0.96 8.42
N ILE A 62 10.16 -1.12 7.77
CA ILE A 62 10.03 -0.94 6.32
C ILE A 62 10.24 0.52 5.92
N ASP A 63 9.66 1.49 6.64
CA ASP A 63 9.90 2.92 6.39
C ASP A 63 11.39 3.25 6.51
N THR A 64 12.06 2.72 7.54
CA THR A 64 13.51 2.88 7.75
C THR A 64 14.30 2.28 6.60
N ALA A 65 14.05 1.02 6.22
CA ALA A 65 14.75 0.35 5.12
C ALA A 65 14.62 1.12 3.81
N VAL A 66 13.42 1.58 3.46
CA VAL A 66 13.18 2.39 2.27
C VAL A 66 13.94 3.72 2.35
N ARG A 67 13.87 4.43 3.49
CA ARG A 67 14.51 5.74 3.67
C ARG A 67 16.03 5.69 3.54
N TYR A 68 16.66 4.64 4.06
CA TYR A 68 18.12 4.50 4.04
C TYR A 68 18.66 3.80 2.79
N THR A 69 17.83 3.04 2.07
CA THR A 69 18.24 2.35 0.84
C THR A 69 17.96 3.18 -0.42
N LYS A 70 16.91 4.02 -0.38
CA LYS A 70 16.52 4.79 -1.57
C LYS A 70 17.65 5.72 -2.02
N LYS A 71 17.94 5.68 -3.32
CA LYS A 71 18.87 6.58 -4.00
C LYS A 71 18.09 7.68 -4.73
N ALA A 72 18.77 8.75 -5.13
CA ALA A 72 18.16 9.76 -5.99
C ALA A 72 17.64 9.11 -7.30
N ASP A 73 16.48 9.58 -7.76
CA ASP A 73 15.82 9.12 -8.99
C ASP A 73 15.74 7.59 -9.07
N TRP A 74 15.30 6.97 -7.97
CA TRP A 74 15.11 5.52 -7.90
C TRP A 74 13.84 5.06 -8.60
N LEU A 75 12.80 5.90 -8.62
CA LEU A 75 11.53 5.59 -9.26
C LEU A 75 11.74 5.51 -10.78
N GLY A 76 11.48 4.33 -11.35
CA GLY A 76 11.72 4.04 -12.77
C GLY A 76 13.10 3.45 -13.06
N ASP A 77 14.00 3.36 -12.07
CA ASP A 77 15.28 2.66 -12.19
C ASP A 77 15.15 1.24 -11.60
N ARG A 78 15.10 0.26 -12.50
CA ARG A 78 14.90 -1.15 -12.15
C ARG A 78 15.95 -1.69 -11.17
N PHE A 79 17.19 -1.19 -11.20
CA PHE A 79 18.24 -1.68 -10.30
C PHE A 79 18.06 -1.10 -8.90
N LYS A 80 17.78 0.20 -8.79
CA LYS A 80 17.56 0.86 -7.51
C LYS A 80 16.26 0.41 -6.85
N GLU A 81 15.20 0.19 -7.62
CA GLU A 81 13.95 -0.42 -7.11
C GLU A 81 14.18 -1.81 -6.56
N ARG A 82 15.00 -2.62 -7.25
CA ARG A 82 15.34 -3.97 -6.79
C ARG A 82 16.21 -3.98 -5.54
N GLU A 83 17.09 -3.00 -5.39
CA GLU A 83 17.87 -2.79 -4.16
C GLU A 83 16.96 -2.51 -2.97
N ILE A 84 15.98 -1.61 -3.13
CA ILE A 84 14.97 -1.30 -2.11
C ILE A 84 14.11 -2.54 -1.81
N ALA A 85 13.64 -3.27 -2.82
CA ALA A 85 12.85 -4.48 -2.63
C ALA A 85 13.62 -5.57 -1.87
N ASN A 86 14.93 -5.72 -2.13
CA ASN A 86 15.78 -6.63 -1.38
C ASN A 86 15.94 -6.18 0.08
N ALA A 87 16.16 -4.89 0.32
CA ALA A 87 16.26 -4.36 1.69
C ALA A 87 14.97 -4.59 2.49
N ILE A 88 13.80 -4.35 1.87
CA ILE A 88 12.50 -4.66 2.49
C ILE A 88 12.40 -6.17 2.78
N ARG A 89 12.74 -7.02 1.81
CA ARG A 89 12.68 -8.48 1.99
C ARG A 89 13.55 -8.96 3.14
N GLU A 90 14.75 -8.41 3.31
CA GLU A 90 15.62 -8.74 4.44
C GLU A 90 14.97 -8.39 5.79
N GLU A 91 14.34 -7.23 5.89
CA GLU A 91 13.63 -6.80 7.11
C GLU A 91 12.37 -7.62 7.40
N THR A 92 11.68 -8.11 6.36
CA THR A 92 10.46 -8.91 6.49
C THR A 92 10.71 -10.40 6.66
N LYS A 93 11.96 -10.90 6.59
CA LYS A 93 12.28 -12.35 6.68
C LYS A 93 11.73 -13.07 7.91
N GLY A 94 11.46 -12.34 9.00
CA GLY A 94 10.88 -12.87 10.23
C GLY A 94 9.37 -12.68 10.38
N TYR A 95 8.72 -12.06 9.39
CA TYR A 95 7.29 -11.78 9.40
C TYR A 95 6.62 -12.62 8.30
N ASP A 96 5.54 -13.32 8.65
CA ASP A 96 4.68 -13.96 7.67
C ASP A 96 3.84 -12.86 7.02
N VAL A 97 4.38 -12.26 5.97
CA VAL A 97 3.65 -11.33 5.11
C VAL A 97 2.89 -12.18 4.10
N ASP A 98 1.61 -12.43 4.39
CA ASP A 98 0.61 -13.06 3.51
C ASP A 98 0.42 -12.29 2.19
#